data_AF-A0A1H1DG17-F1
#
_entry.id   AF-A0A1H1DG17-F1
#
_cell.length_a   1.000
_cell.length_b   1.000
_cell.length_c   1.000
_cell.angle_alpha   90.00
_cell.angle_beta   90.00
_cell.angle_gamma   90.00
#
_symmetry.space_group_name_H-M   'P 1'
#
loop_
_entity.id
_entity.type
_entity.pdbx_description
1 polymer ?
#
loop_
_entity_poly.entity_id
_entity_poly.type
_entity_poly.pdbx_seq_one_letter_code
_entity_poly.pdbx_strand_id
1 'polypeptide(L)'
;MFINHHKIDYLYGSACEMLVPFYDVYASCGLPTEQGDIPPEMIKVPGGDFDGLNTYTISVKGDSMEGVGIFSGDVLLIEKICQVHNKDIIYVSVDGEWLIKTYYMDDYGRHWLVPSNPKYNPMLLTEDMDIRIGGKVKYNLTLHLENRENIMNRIQQYLQKESAPNPETPRVPTQEEVEAALVYADEKVTGRRYWLGACRVLMDCGFIKEGDYQTFCNLVAYVLPHHQHLPNKNEVGRMAVDCFAKPFDTWTDAKAPVHGEYYKNYHRAGEAILEKLTKCSQKLPQSSHINSSSH
;
A
#
# COMPACT_ATOMS: atom_id res chain seq x y z
N MET A 1 -3.75 13.36 4.55
CA MET A 1 -4.55 13.03 5.75
C MET A 1 -4.36 11.54 5.98
N PHE A 2 -3.66 11.15 7.05
CA PHE A 2 -3.35 9.75 7.31
C PHE A 2 -4.62 9.04 7.77
N ILE A 3 -5.15 8.14 6.95
CA ILE A 3 -6.27 7.28 7.34
C ILE A 3 -5.67 6.20 8.26
N ASN A 4 -5.88 6.33 9.56
CA ASN A 4 -5.61 5.23 10.50
C ASN A 4 -6.55 4.07 10.15
N HIS A 5 -5.98 2.97 9.65
CA HIS A 5 -6.71 1.76 9.30
C HIS A 5 -7.08 1.02 10.59
N HIS A 6 -8.36 0.65 10.74
CA HIS A 6 -8.78 -0.20 11.85
C HIS A 6 -8.26 -1.62 11.59
N LYS A 7 -7.49 -2.19 12.52
CA LYS A 7 -7.06 -3.59 12.43
C LYS A 7 -8.25 -4.53 12.60
N ILE A 8 -8.21 -5.68 11.96
CA ILE A 8 -9.24 -6.72 12.16
C ILE A 8 -9.01 -7.44 13.48
N ASP A 9 -10.09 -7.75 14.19
CA ASP A 9 -10.04 -8.55 15.40
C ASP A 9 -9.93 -10.05 15.06
N TYR A 10 -9.23 -10.81 15.90
CA TYR A 10 -9.16 -12.26 15.83
C TYR A 10 -10.07 -12.86 16.91
N LEU A 11 -10.86 -13.88 16.54
CA LEU A 11 -11.67 -14.62 17.51
C LEU A 11 -10.80 -15.62 18.26
N TYR A 12 -10.72 -15.49 19.58
CA TYR A 12 -10.03 -16.43 20.46
C TYR A 12 -11.01 -17.13 21.42
N GLY A 13 -10.86 -18.45 21.54
CA GLY A 13 -11.45 -19.34 22.54
C GLY A 13 -12.57 -18.78 23.42
N SER A 14 -13.81 -19.02 23.00
CA SER A 14 -15.02 -18.88 23.81
C SER A 14 -15.57 -20.26 24.17
N ALA A 15 -16.26 -20.39 25.30
CA ALA A 15 -16.79 -21.67 25.79
C ALA A 15 -18.00 -22.20 25.01
N CYS A 16 -18.56 -21.38 24.10
CA CYS A 16 -19.69 -21.74 23.25
C CYS A 16 -19.23 -21.73 21.78
N GLU A 17 -19.51 -22.80 21.03
CA GLU A 17 -19.27 -22.88 19.59
C GLU A 17 -20.57 -22.54 18.84
N MET A 18 -20.48 -21.69 17.82
CA MET A 18 -21.58 -21.41 16.89
C MET A 18 -21.32 -22.09 15.55
N LEU A 19 -22.39 -22.58 14.90
CA LEU A 19 -22.33 -23.11 13.54
C LEU A 19 -22.62 -21.99 12.56
N VAL A 20 -21.70 -21.73 11.63
CA VAL A 20 -21.85 -20.72 10.58
C VAL A 20 -21.60 -21.33 9.20
N PRO A 21 -22.30 -20.88 8.15
CA PRO A 21 -22.01 -21.28 6.77
C PRO A 21 -20.57 -20.96 6.34
N PHE A 22 -19.97 -21.85 5.55
CA PHE A 22 -18.69 -21.67 4.87
C PHE A 22 -18.89 -21.74 3.35
N TYR A 23 -18.31 -20.76 2.66
CA TYR A 23 -18.35 -20.67 1.21
C TYR A 23 -16.93 -20.71 0.63
N ASP A 24 -16.64 -21.78 -0.13
CA ASP A 24 -15.32 -22.04 -0.74
C ASP A 24 -15.09 -21.32 -2.07
N VAL A 25 -15.91 -20.31 -2.43
CA VAL A 25 -15.91 -19.75 -3.80
C VAL A 25 -16.01 -18.22 -3.81
N TYR A 26 -15.16 -17.61 -4.63
CA TYR A 26 -15.24 -16.22 -5.09
C TYR A 26 -16.57 -16.03 -5.79
N ALA A 27 -17.42 -15.22 -5.18
CA ALA A 27 -18.76 -15.05 -5.70
C ALA A 27 -18.71 -14.53 -7.16
N SER A 28 -19.42 -15.25 -8.01
CA SER A 28 -19.88 -14.74 -9.30
C SER A 28 -21.37 -14.49 -9.09
N CYS A 29 -21.76 -13.22 -9.16
CA CYS A 29 -23.15 -12.75 -9.22
C CYS A 29 -24.12 -13.34 -8.18
N GLY A 30 -24.15 -12.74 -6.98
CA GLY A 30 -25.18 -12.99 -5.95
C GLY A 30 -24.66 -13.78 -4.74
N LEU A 31 -25.24 -13.52 -3.57
CA LEU A 31 -25.03 -14.38 -2.41
C LEU A 31 -25.56 -15.80 -2.76
N PRO A 32 -24.93 -16.89 -2.29
CA PRO A 32 -25.36 -18.27 -2.58
C PRO A 32 -26.81 -18.57 -2.23
N THR A 33 -27.44 -17.75 -1.39
CA THR A 33 -28.87 -17.83 -1.08
C THR A 33 -29.79 -17.42 -2.25
N GLU A 34 -29.30 -16.71 -3.26
CA GLU A 34 -30.12 -16.22 -4.38
C GLU A 34 -30.07 -17.11 -5.64
N GLN A 35 -29.16 -18.08 -5.71
CA GLN A 35 -29.02 -19.01 -6.85
C GLN A 35 -28.69 -20.45 -6.40
N GLY A 36 -29.71 -21.20 -5.92
CA GLY A 36 -29.82 -22.66 -6.16
C GLY A 36 -28.97 -23.66 -5.35
N ASP A 37 -29.67 -24.42 -4.50
CA ASP A 37 -29.60 -25.88 -4.25
C ASP A 37 -28.38 -26.58 -3.62
N ILE A 38 -27.29 -25.90 -3.24
CA ILE A 38 -26.23 -26.53 -2.43
C ILE A 38 -26.18 -25.87 -1.05
N PRO A 39 -26.59 -26.56 0.04
CA PRO A 39 -26.43 -26.02 1.38
C PRO A 39 -24.93 -25.86 1.67
N PRO A 40 -24.50 -24.70 2.20
CA PRO A 40 -23.11 -24.47 2.54
C PRO A 40 -22.63 -25.47 3.58
N GLU A 41 -21.34 -25.80 3.54
CA GLU A 41 -20.72 -26.52 4.64
C GLU A 41 -20.83 -25.66 5.92
N MET A 42 -21.21 -26.27 7.04
CA MET A 42 -21.30 -25.55 8.32
C MET A 42 -20.03 -25.78 9.11
N ILE A 43 -19.35 -24.69 9.50
CA ILE A 43 -18.16 -24.76 10.34
C ILE A 43 -18.47 -24.27 11.75
N LYS A 44 -17.76 -24.86 12.73
CA LYS A 44 -17.81 -24.44 14.13
C LYS A 44 -16.84 -23.29 14.35
N VAL A 45 -17.35 -22.18 14.86
CA VAL A 45 -16.56 -21.01 15.22
C VAL A 45 -16.73 -20.70 16.70
N PRO A 46 -15.69 -20.19 17.40
CA PRO A 46 -15.86 -19.67 18.75
C PRO A 46 -16.94 -18.59 18.78
N GLY A 47 -17.83 -18.66 19.76
CA GLY A 47 -18.87 -17.66 19.96
C GLY A 47 -18.28 -16.31 20.34
N GLY A 48 -18.82 -15.24 19.78
CA GLY A 48 -18.39 -13.86 20.03
C GLY A 48 -19.54 -12.89 19.91
N ASP A 49 -19.22 -11.60 19.74
CA ASP A 49 -20.22 -10.54 19.58
C ASP A 49 -20.74 -10.49 18.13
N PHE A 50 -21.46 -11.54 17.73
CA PHE A 50 -22.06 -11.69 16.41
C PHE A 50 -23.24 -12.64 16.43
N ASP A 51 -24.18 -12.45 15.50
CA ASP A 51 -25.33 -13.34 15.32
C ASP A 51 -25.01 -14.48 14.36
N GLY A 52 -25.01 -15.72 14.84
CA GLY A 52 -24.75 -16.92 14.05
C GLY A 52 -25.70 -17.12 12.85
N LEU A 53 -26.93 -16.59 12.91
CA LEU A 53 -27.90 -16.70 11.81
C LEU A 53 -27.65 -15.68 10.69
N ASN A 54 -27.04 -14.54 11.03
CA ASN A 54 -26.75 -13.46 10.11
C ASN A 54 -25.26 -13.38 9.77
N THR A 55 -24.48 -14.41 10.05
CA THR A 55 -23.06 -14.48 9.75
C THR A 55 -22.73 -15.66 8.88
N TYR A 56 -21.66 -15.52 8.10
CA TYR A 56 -21.14 -16.57 7.24
C TYR A 56 -19.65 -16.36 7.02
N THR A 57 -18.98 -17.36 6.45
CA THR A 57 -17.53 -17.32 6.26
C THR A 57 -17.13 -17.44 4.81
N ILE A 58 -16.02 -16.79 4.46
CA ILE A 58 -15.44 -16.77 3.11
C ILE A 58 -13.93 -16.98 3.17
N SER A 59 -13.38 -17.61 2.14
CA SER A 59 -11.93 -17.73 1.93
C SER A 59 -11.35 -16.52 1.18
N VAL A 60 -10.19 -16.04 1.61
CA VAL A 60 -9.53 -14.85 1.04
C VAL A 60 -8.56 -15.23 -0.08
N LYS A 61 -8.58 -14.49 -1.20
CA LYS A 61 -7.47 -14.44 -2.17
C LYS A 61 -6.84 -13.08 -2.20
N GLY A 62 -5.55 -13.11 -2.49
CA GLY A 62 -4.78 -11.91 -2.81
C GLY A 62 -4.32 -11.19 -1.56
N ASP A 63 -3.59 -10.10 -1.78
CA ASP A 63 -2.81 -9.39 -0.76
C ASP A 63 -3.31 -7.96 -0.53
N SER A 64 -4.42 -7.54 -1.12
CA SER A 64 -4.88 -6.14 -1.06
C SER A 64 -5.21 -5.62 0.35
N MET A 65 -5.37 -6.53 1.32
CA MET A 65 -5.75 -6.21 2.71
C MET A 65 -4.68 -6.63 3.74
N GLU A 66 -3.45 -6.91 3.31
CA GLU A 66 -2.38 -7.39 4.22
C GLU A 66 -2.04 -6.40 5.33
N GLY A 67 -2.15 -5.08 5.10
CA GLY A 67 -1.84 -4.07 6.10
C GLY A 67 -2.81 -4.01 7.29
N VAL A 68 -3.98 -4.66 7.19
CA VAL A 68 -4.91 -4.87 8.32
C VAL A 68 -4.87 -6.30 8.86
N GLY A 69 -3.93 -7.13 8.40
CA GLY A 69 -3.75 -8.50 8.89
C GLY A 69 -4.64 -9.55 8.20
N ILE A 70 -5.13 -9.26 6.99
CA ILE A 70 -5.91 -10.18 6.16
C ILE A 70 -5.01 -10.65 5.01
N PHE A 71 -4.68 -11.94 5.00
CA PHE A 71 -3.79 -12.57 4.03
C PHE A 71 -4.54 -13.56 3.12
N SER A 72 -3.95 -13.83 1.95
CA SER A 72 -4.46 -14.89 1.07
C SER A 72 -4.44 -16.23 1.79
N GLY A 73 -5.54 -16.98 1.73
CA GLY A 73 -5.74 -18.22 2.48
C GLY A 73 -6.40 -18.03 3.84
N ASP A 74 -6.66 -16.79 4.27
CA ASP A 74 -7.43 -16.54 5.48
C ASP A 74 -8.91 -16.88 5.29
N VAL A 75 -9.59 -17.21 6.40
CA VAL A 75 -11.03 -17.40 6.47
C VAL A 75 -11.60 -16.28 7.32
N LEU A 76 -12.55 -15.53 6.76
CA LEU A 76 -13.14 -14.37 7.43
C LEU A 76 -14.58 -14.65 7.83
N LEU A 77 -14.97 -14.18 9.02
CA LEU A 77 -16.36 -14.12 9.44
C LEU A 77 -16.99 -12.80 8.99
N ILE A 78 -18.03 -12.90 8.17
CA ILE A 78 -18.80 -11.80 7.61
C ILE A 78 -20.15 -11.74 8.30
N GLU A 79 -20.53 -10.57 8.78
CA GLU A 79 -21.86 -10.27 9.30
C GLU A 79 -22.68 -9.55 8.21
N LYS A 80 -23.83 -10.11 7.87
CA LYS A 80 -24.79 -9.52 6.95
C LYS A 80 -25.38 -8.27 7.62
N ILE A 81 -25.12 -7.11 7.03
CA ILE A 81 -25.63 -5.83 7.55
C ILE A 81 -26.17 -4.97 6.42
N CYS A 82 -27.14 -4.11 6.74
CA CYS A 82 -27.75 -3.18 5.79
C CYS A 82 -27.07 -1.81 5.74
N GLN A 83 -26.22 -1.48 6.72
CA GLN A 83 -25.57 -0.17 6.82
C GLN A 83 -24.10 -0.33 7.18
N VAL A 84 -23.22 0.31 6.42
CA VAL A 84 -21.76 0.30 6.62
C VAL A 84 -21.30 1.65 7.16
N HIS A 85 -20.36 1.63 8.11
CA HIS A 85 -19.79 2.83 8.71
C HIS A 85 -18.39 3.09 8.18
N ASN A 86 -17.98 4.35 8.20
CA ASN A 86 -16.65 4.75 7.77
C ASN A 86 -15.57 3.92 8.52
N LYS A 87 -14.60 3.39 7.78
CA LYS A 87 -13.54 2.46 8.21
C LYS A 87 -13.95 1.01 8.45
N ASP A 88 -15.19 0.63 8.20
CA ASP A 88 -15.57 -0.79 8.20
C ASP A 88 -14.84 -1.53 7.08
N ILE A 89 -14.30 -2.71 7.39
CA ILE A 89 -13.85 -3.64 6.35
C ILE A 89 -15.08 -4.37 5.85
N ILE A 90 -15.36 -4.29 4.55
CA ILE A 90 -16.57 -4.83 3.95
C ILE A 90 -16.25 -5.82 2.84
N TYR A 91 -17.14 -6.80 2.69
CA TYR A 91 -17.21 -7.67 1.53
C TYR A 91 -18.25 -7.09 0.56
N VAL A 92 -17.83 -6.72 -0.64
CA VAL A 92 -18.62 -5.91 -1.58
C VAL A 92 -18.43 -6.39 -3.00
N SER A 93 -19.51 -6.47 -3.77
CA SER A 93 -19.49 -6.67 -5.21
C SER A 93 -19.51 -5.33 -5.93
N VAL A 94 -18.63 -5.16 -6.90
CA VAL A 94 -18.62 -4.03 -7.84
C VAL A 94 -18.61 -4.60 -9.25
N ASP A 95 -19.63 -4.30 -10.04
CA ASP A 95 -19.82 -4.78 -11.40
C ASP A 95 -19.69 -6.31 -11.54
N GLY A 96 -20.16 -7.03 -10.52
CA GLY A 96 -20.15 -8.49 -10.44
C GLY A 96 -18.87 -9.10 -9.86
N GLU A 97 -17.81 -8.32 -9.63
CA GLU A 97 -16.57 -8.78 -8.98
C GLU A 97 -16.63 -8.55 -7.47
N TRP A 98 -16.35 -9.59 -6.69
CA TRP A 98 -16.36 -9.50 -5.23
C TRP A 98 -15.00 -9.17 -4.65
N LEU A 99 -14.99 -8.17 -3.79
CA LEU A 99 -13.81 -7.55 -3.21
C LEU A 99 -13.94 -7.45 -1.69
N ILE A 100 -12.80 -7.44 -1.01
CA ILE A 100 -12.70 -7.05 0.41
C ILE A 100 -11.90 -5.75 0.46
N LYS A 101 -12.50 -4.70 1.02
CA LYS A 101 -11.90 -3.36 1.11
C LYS A 101 -12.38 -2.64 2.36
N THR A 102 -11.62 -1.63 2.80
CA THR A 102 -12.07 -0.70 3.83
C THR A 102 -12.99 0.32 3.20
N TYR A 103 -14.23 0.43 3.66
CA TYR A 103 -15.15 1.46 3.23
C TYR A 103 -14.74 2.81 3.83
N TYR A 104 -14.66 3.83 2.99
CA TYR A 104 -14.39 5.20 3.42
C TYR A 104 -15.36 6.19 2.79
N MET A 105 -15.90 7.11 3.60
CA MET A 105 -16.67 8.25 3.10
C MET A 105 -15.87 9.52 3.35
N ASP A 106 -15.65 10.31 2.30
CA ASP A 106 -14.91 11.57 2.42
C ASP A 106 -15.82 12.75 2.83
N ASP A 107 -15.18 13.90 3.10
CA ASP A 107 -15.89 15.11 3.56
C ASP A 107 -16.85 15.69 2.52
N TYR A 108 -16.76 15.25 1.25
CA TYR A 108 -17.65 15.63 0.16
C TYR A 108 -18.80 14.63 -0.04
N GLY A 109 -18.91 13.62 0.84
CA GLY A 109 -19.93 12.58 0.76
C GLY A 109 -19.66 11.52 -0.31
N ARG A 110 -18.43 11.44 -0.84
CA ARG A 110 -18.08 10.41 -1.83
C ARG A 110 -17.67 9.11 -1.15
N HIS A 111 -18.05 8.00 -1.76
CA HIS A 111 -17.84 6.65 -1.23
C HIS A 111 -16.63 5.98 -1.88
N TRP A 112 -15.74 5.44 -1.05
CA TRP A 112 -14.48 4.86 -1.48
C TRP A 112 -14.30 3.45 -0.91
N LEU A 113 -13.68 2.58 -1.71
CA LEU A 113 -13.16 1.29 -1.29
C LEU A 113 -11.63 1.36 -1.24
N VAL A 114 -11.08 1.33 -0.03
CA VAL A 114 -9.66 1.55 0.23
C VAL A 114 -8.98 0.20 0.53
N PRO A 115 -8.00 -0.21 -0.28
CA PRO A 115 -7.16 -1.36 0.05
C PRO A 115 -6.24 -1.01 1.20
N SER A 116 -5.90 -2.01 2.02
CA SER A 116 -4.87 -1.87 3.05
C SER A 116 -3.51 -2.40 2.57
N ASN A 117 -3.22 -2.26 1.29
CA ASN A 117 -1.94 -2.60 0.69
C ASN A 117 -1.55 -1.49 -0.29
N PRO A 118 -0.40 -0.81 -0.09
CA PRO A 118 0.05 0.30 -0.94
C PRO A 118 0.20 -0.05 -2.43
N LYS A 119 0.28 -1.33 -2.80
CA LYS A 119 0.32 -1.77 -4.21
C LYS A 119 -0.98 -1.50 -4.97
N TYR A 120 -2.08 -1.23 -4.25
CA TYR A 120 -3.43 -1.11 -4.79
C TYR A 120 -3.97 0.31 -4.56
N ASN A 121 -4.67 0.83 -5.54
CA ASN A 121 -5.29 2.17 -5.43
C ASN A 121 -6.68 2.09 -4.80
N PRO A 122 -7.09 3.12 -4.04
CA PRO A 122 -8.48 3.30 -3.65
C PRO A 122 -9.40 3.40 -4.87
N MET A 123 -10.57 2.80 -4.78
CA MET A 123 -11.61 2.83 -5.81
C MET A 123 -12.73 3.77 -5.37
N LEU A 124 -13.04 4.77 -6.19
CA LEU A 124 -14.21 5.63 -6.01
C LEU A 124 -15.44 4.90 -6.53
N LEU A 125 -16.49 4.82 -5.73
CA LEU A 125 -17.78 4.28 -6.12
C LEU A 125 -18.63 5.38 -6.75
N THR A 126 -19.14 5.11 -7.95
CA THR A 126 -19.99 6.03 -8.71
C THR A 126 -21.39 5.43 -8.92
N GLU A 127 -22.37 6.27 -9.24
CA GLU A 127 -23.79 5.86 -9.35
C GLU A 127 -24.07 4.90 -10.52
N ASP A 128 -23.17 4.83 -11.49
CA ASP A 128 -23.25 3.96 -12.67
C ASP A 128 -22.74 2.52 -12.45
N MET A 129 -22.12 2.24 -11.30
CA MET A 129 -21.61 0.91 -10.94
C MET A 129 -22.70 0.05 -10.27
N ASP A 130 -22.75 -1.25 -10.56
CA ASP A 130 -23.58 -2.20 -9.80
C ASP A 130 -22.86 -2.57 -8.50
N ILE A 131 -23.35 -2.04 -7.38
CA ILE A 131 -22.74 -2.22 -6.06
C ILE A 131 -23.65 -3.04 -5.16
N ARG A 132 -23.11 -4.14 -4.61
CA ARG A 132 -23.82 -4.97 -3.63
C ARG A 132 -22.97 -5.23 -2.40
N ILE A 133 -23.44 -4.85 -1.23
CA ILE A 133 -22.75 -5.15 0.03
C ILE A 133 -23.15 -6.56 0.47
N GLY A 134 -22.16 -7.46 0.61
CA GLY A 134 -22.36 -8.78 1.18
C GLY A 134 -22.33 -8.78 2.71
N GLY A 135 -21.59 -7.85 3.31
CA GLY A 135 -21.58 -7.63 4.75
C GLY A 135 -20.29 -6.99 5.26
N LYS A 136 -20.20 -6.86 6.57
CA LYS A 136 -19.02 -6.36 7.28
C LYS A 136 -18.17 -7.53 7.75
N VAL A 137 -16.86 -7.41 7.59
CA VAL A 137 -15.91 -8.34 8.17
C VAL A 137 -15.81 -8.10 9.67
N LYS A 138 -16.15 -9.11 10.48
CA LYS A 138 -16.09 -9.06 11.95
C LYS A 138 -14.79 -9.62 12.48
N TYR A 139 -14.38 -10.80 11.99
CA TYR A 139 -13.21 -11.49 12.52
C TYR A 139 -12.43 -12.21 11.44
N ASN A 140 -11.12 -12.33 11.65
CA ASN A 140 -10.27 -13.29 10.94
C ASN A 140 -10.19 -14.59 11.77
N LEU A 141 -10.64 -15.69 11.17
CA LEU A 141 -10.75 -17.01 11.81
C LEU A 141 -9.52 -17.89 11.57
N THR A 142 -8.56 -17.48 10.74
CA THR A 142 -7.40 -18.32 10.42
C THR A 142 -6.42 -18.40 11.59
N LEU A 143 -6.70 -19.38 12.43
CA LEU A 143 -5.78 -20.08 13.32
C LEU A 143 -5.24 -21.29 12.55
N HIS A 144 -4.07 -21.18 11.93
CA HIS A 144 -3.26 -22.39 11.72
C HIS A 144 -2.71 -22.82 13.08
N LEU A 145 -3.16 -23.98 13.55
CA LEU A 145 -2.87 -24.57 14.87
C LEU A 145 -1.37 -24.85 15.16
N GLU A 146 -0.43 -24.44 14.31
CA GLU A 146 1.00 -24.76 14.48
C GLU A 146 1.94 -23.59 14.74
N ASN A 147 1.49 -22.32 14.83
CA ASN A 147 2.49 -21.24 14.97
C ASN A 147 2.05 -20.01 15.76
N ARG A 148 1.49 -20.27 16.95
CA ARG A 148 1.12 -19.24 17.94
C ARG A 148 2.25 -18.24 18.22
N GLU A 149 3.49 -18.71 18.32
CA GLU A 149 4.67 -17.84 18.51
C GLU A 149 4.99 -16.99 17.28
N ASN A 150 4.88 -17.52 16.06
CA ASN A 150 5.18 -16.75 14.85
C ASN A 150 4.12 -15.70 14.53
N ILE A 151 2.85 -15.97 14.85
CA ILE A 151 1.77 -14.98 14.71
C ILE A 151 1.91 -13.90 15.77
N MET A 152 2.15 -14.26 17.03
CA MET A 152 2.40 -13.27 18.08
C MET A 152 3.67 -12.47 17.80
N ASN A 153 4.74 -13.10 17.30
CA ASN A 153 5.96 -12.40 16.87
C ASN A 153 5.69 -11.46 15.69
N ARG A 154 4.84 -11.82 14.71
CA ARG A 154 4.47 -10.94 13.61
C ARG A 154 3.56 -9.80 14.08
N ILE A 155 2.56 -10.07 14.91
CA ILE A 155 1.70 -9.05 15.53
C ILE A 155 2.55 -8.09 16.38
N GLN A 156 3.49 -8.62 17.15
CA GLN A 156 4.39 -7.84 17.99
C GLN A 156 5.43 -7.09 17.15
N GLN A 157 5.92 -7.64 16.04
CA GLN A 157 6.70 -6.92 15.02
C GLN A 157 5.89 -5.83 14.33
N TYR A 158 4.58 -6.01 14.09
CA TYR A 158 3.71 -5.00 13.48
C TYR A 158 3.34 -3.90 14.47
N LEU A 159 3.01 -4.25 15.71
CA LEU A 159 2.78 -3.30 16.80
C LEU A 159 4.06 -2.53 17.11
N GLN A 160 5.22 -3.19 17.10
CA GLN A 160 6.52 -2.53 17.15
C GLN A 160 6.79 -1.72 15.89
N LYS A 161 6.40 -2.12 14.68
CA LYS A 161 6.56 -1.26 13.47
C LYS A 161 5.70 0.01 13.52
N GLU A 162 4.57 -0.04 14.22
CA GLU A 162 3.63 1.07 14.38
C GLU A 162 3.98 1.97 15.58
N SER A 163 4.78 1.48 16.54
CA SER A 163 5.22 2.21 17.74
C SER A 163 6.73 2.37 17.93
N ALA A 164 7.55 1.72 17.10
CA ALA A 164 8.98 1.99 16.98
C ALA A 164 9.20 3.17 16.04
N PRO A 165 10.25 3.97 16.27
CA PRO A 165 10.73 4.86 15.23
C PRO A 165 11.04 4.01 14.00
N ASN A 166 10.52 4.41 12.83
CA ASN A 166 10.90 3.88 11.53
C ASN A 166 12.43 3.66 11.49
N PRO A 167 12.97 2.50 11.05
CA PRO A 167 14.41 2.34 10.85
C PRO A 167 14.84 3.32 9.77
N GLU A 168 15.17 4.53 10.23
CA GLU A 168 15.31 5.79 9.50
C GLU A 168 14.19 6.03 8.48
N THR A 169 13.27 6.97 8.77
CA THR A 169 12.69 7.74 7.66
C THR A 169 13.88 8.22 6.83
N PRO A 170 13.97 7.90 5.52
CA PRO A 170 15.05 8.42 4.70
C PRO A 170 15.11 9.91 4.98
N ARG A 171 16.22 10.38 5.54
CA ARG A 171 16.42 11.79 5.82
C ARG A 171 16.01 12.52 4.54
N VAL A 172 15.01 13.40 4.63
CA VAL A 172 14.66 14.24 3.49
C VAL A 172 15.92 15.02 3.15
N PRO A 173 16.50 14.83 1.96
CA PRO A 173 17.76 15.45 1.62
C PRO A 173 17.59 16.97 1.63
N THR A 174 18.65 17.69 2.00
CA THR A 174 18.62 19.15 1.93
C THR A 174 18.58 19.60 0.47
N GLN A 175 18.14 20.85 0.25
CA GLN A 175 18.20 21.48 -1.06
C GLN A 175 19.59 21.35 -1.70
N GLU A 176 20.67 21.64 -0.95
CA GLU A 176 22.05 21.54 -1.43
C GLU A 176 22.46 20.11 -1.84
N GLU A 177 22.01 19.10 -1.08
CA GLU A 177 22.27 17.68 -1.39
C GLU A 177 21.58 17.27 -2.69
N VAL A 178 20.35 17.73 -2.92
CA VAL A 178 19.58 17.48 -4.14
C VAL A 178 20.18 18.21 -5.34
N GLU A 179 20.57 19.48 -5.19
CA GLU A 179 21.23 20.24 -6.25
C GLU A 179 22.55 19.56 -6.67
N ALA A 180 23.36 19.12 -5.71
CA ALA A 180 24.58 18.37 -5.98
C ALA A 180 24.32 17.00 -6.65
N ALA A 181 23.20 16.34 -6.32
CA ALA A 181 22.75 15.11 -6.97
C ALA A 181 22.32 15.34 -8.42
N LEU A 182 21.57 16.41 -8.68
CA LEU A 182 21.17 16.78 -10.04
C LEU A 182 22.39 17.12 -10.91
N VAL A 183 23.35 17.88 -10.41
CA VAL A 183 24.62 18.14 -11.10
C VAL A 183 25.39 16.85 -11.39
N TYR A 184 25.40 15.90 -10.45
CA TYR A 184 26.05 14.61 -10.68
C TYR A 184 25.32 13.74 -11.71
N ALA A 185 24.00 13.92 -11.87
CA ALA A 185 23.17 13.20 -12.83
C ALA A 185 23.17 13.83 -14.24
N ASP A 186 23.55 15.10 -14.39
CA ASP A 186 23.49 15.88 -15.65
C ASP A 186 23.95 15.08 -16.89
N GLU A 187 25.23 14.71 -16.94
CA GLU A 187 25.80 13.97 -18.09
C GLU A 187 25.22 12.56 -18.27
N LYS A 188 24.56 12.00 -17.24
CA LYS A 188 23.98 10.65 -17.25
C LYS A 188 22.55 10.64 -17.82
N VAL A 189 21.87 11.79 -17.84
CA VAL A 189 20.50 11.91 -18.34
C VAL A 189 20.50 12.34 -19.80
N THR A 190 20.54 11.37 -20.71
CA THR A 190 20.68 11.61 -22.16
C THR A 190 19.37 11.92 -22.88
N GLY A 191 18.27 12.18 -22.16
CA GLY A 191 16.97 12.40 -22.79
C GLY A 191 15.90 12.87 -21.82
N ARG A 192 14.96 13.69 -22.33
CA ARG A 192 13.92 14.38 -21.53
C ARG A 192 13.12 13.45 -20.64
N ARG A 193 12.78 12.28 -21.17
CA ARG A 193 11.95 11.28 -20.52
C ARG A 193 12.66 10.56 -19.37
N TYR A 194 13.99 10.45 -19.42
CA TYR A 194 14.78 9.66 -18.46
C TYR A 194 14.86 10.33 -17.09
N TRP A 195 14.60 11.64 -17.03
CA TRP A 195 14.39 12.37 -15.79
C TRP A 195 13.30 11.80 -14.89
N LEU A 196 12.39 10.96 -15.40
CA LEU A 196 11.42 10.25 -14.57
C LEU A 196 12.08 9.39 -13.48
N GLY A 197 13.23 8.76 -13.75
CA GLY A 197 13.95 7.98 -12.74
C GLY A 197 14.46 8.85 -11.60
N ALA A 198 15.10 9.98 -11.94
CA ALA A 198 15.54 10.97 -10.95
C ALA A 198 14.36 11.56 -10.16
N CYS A 199 13.26 11.87 -10.85
CA CYS A 199 12.05 12.39 -10.24
C CYS A 199 11.45 11.40 -9.23
N ARG A 200 11.36 10.11 -9.59
CA ARG A 200 10.86 9.06 -8.69
C ARG A 200 11.71 8.94 -7.42
N VAL A 201 13.03 8.93 -7.55
CA VAL A 201 13.94 8.87 -6.38
C VAL A 201 13.73 10.05 -5.43
N LEU A 202 13.56 11.27 -5.97
CA LEU A 202 13.29 12.45 -5.14
C LEU A 202 11.89 12.41 -4.48
N MET A 203 10.91 11.74 -5.09
CA MET A 203 9.62 11.46 -4.46
C MET A 203 9.74 10.40 -3.35
N ASP A 204 10.49 9.32 -3.59
CA ASP A 204 10.71 8.25 -2.61
C ASP A 204 11.45 8.75 -1.35
N CYS A 205 12.37 9.71 -1.52
CA CYS A 205 13.05 10.38 -0.39
C CYS A 205 12.20 11.50 0.26
N GLY A 206 11.00 11.76 -0.24
CA GLY A 206 10.09 12.78 0.30
C GLY A 206 10.49 14.23 0.02
N PHE A 207 11.48 14.49 -0.85
CA PHE A 207 11.87 15.86 -1.23
C PHE A 207 10.84 16.50 -2.17
N ILE A 208 10.25 15.71 -3.06
CA ILE A 208 9.18 16.13 -3.98
C ILE A 208 7.90 15.39 -3.60
N LYS A 209 6.77 16.11 -3.55
CA LYS A 209 5.47 15.49 -3.28
C LYS A 209 5.06 14.60 -4.45
N GLU A 210 4.38 13.50 -4.15
CA GLU A 210 3.82 12.60 -5.17
C GLU A 210 2.97 13.38 -6.18
N GLY A 211 3.23 13.18 -7.48
CA GLY A 211 2.55 13.90 -8.56
C GLY A 211 3.00 15.34 -8.82
N ASP A 212 3.89 15.93 -8.01
CA ASP A 212 4.37 17.31 -8.19
C ASP A 212 5.54 17.40 -9.18
N TYR A 213 5.26 17.03 -10.44
CA TYR A 213 6.24 17.08 -11.52
C TYR A 213 6.65 18.50 -11.90
N GLN A 214 5.81 19.51 -11.60
CA GLN A 214 6.13 20.90 -11.91
C GLN A 214 7.26 21.41 -11.02
N THR A 215 7.21 21.13 -9.72
CA THR A 215 8.29 21.48 -8.78
C THR A 215 9.60 20.82 -9.19
N PHE A 216 9.56 19.53 -9.57
CA PHE A 216 10.73 18.84 -10.12
C PHE A 216 11.29 19.54 -11.37
N CYS A 217 10.44 19.85 -12.35
CA CYS A 217 10.89 20.48 -13.59
C CYS A 217 11.52 21.86 -13.35
N ASN A 218 10.94 22.65 -12.45
CA ASN A 218 11.46 23.96 -12.07
C ASN A 218 12.83 23.84 -11.41
N LEU A 219 13.00 22.85 -10.53
CA LEU A 219 14.27 22.58 -9.85
C LEU A 219 15.35 22.19 -10.86
N VAL A 220 15.08 21.25 -11.77
CA VAL A 220 16.07 20.83 -12.78
C VAL A 220 16.44 21.99 -13.69
N ALA A 221 15.48 22.81 -14.12
CA ALA A 221 15.75 24.00 -14.94
C ALA A 221 16.57 25.07 -14.19
N TYR A 222 16.38 25.20 -12.88
CA TYR A 222 17.15 26.10 -12.03
C TYR A 222 18.60 25.62 -11.84
N VAL A 223 18.79 24.34 -11.53
CA VAL A 223 20.11 23.75 -11.24
C VAL A 223 20.93 23.55 -12.51
N LEU A 224 20.29 23.12 -13.60
CA LEU A 224 20.93 22.73 -14.86
C LEU A 224 20.36 23.52 -16.06
N PRO A 225 20.46 24.87 -16.07
CA PRO A 225 19.81 25.71 -17.08
C PRO A 225 20.30 25.44 -18.51
N HIS A 226 21.48 24.84 -18.67
CA HIS A 226 22.10 24.55 -19.96
C HIS A 226 21.96 23.10 -20.40
N HIS A 227 21.32 22.23 -19.62
CA HIS A 227 21.15 20.84 -20.03
C HIS A 227 20.27 20.76 -21.28
N GLN A 228 20.77 20.06 -22.30
CA GLN A 228 20.11 19.88 -23.61
C GLN A 228 18.67 19.29 -23.53
N HIS A 229 18.32 18.59 -22.46
CA HIS A 229 17.12 17.77 -22.35
C HIS A 229 16.36 18.02 -21.04
N LEU A 230 16.07 19.29 -20.75
CA LEU A 230 15.26 19.67 -19.59
C LEU A 230 13.91 18.92 -19.54
N PRO A 231 13.49 18.45 -18.34
CA PRO A 231 12.25 17.69 -18.18
C PRO A 231 11.01 18.54 -18.46
N ASN A 232 9.96 17.86 -18.92
CA ASN A 232 8.65 18.46 -19.14
C ASN A 232 7.60 17.77 -18.27
N LYS A 233 6.80 18.53 -17.51
CA LYS A 233 5.84 17.96 -16.56
C LYS A 233 4.83 17.00 -17.19
N ASN A 234 4.39 17.27 -18.42
CA ASN A 234 3.38 16.46 -19.09
C ASN A 234 4.00 15.15 -19.60
N GLU A 235 5.26 15.19 -20.03
CA GLU A 235 5.99 13.98 -20.45
C GLU A 235 6.32 13.09 -19.25
N VAL A 236 6.89 13.68 -18.18
CA VAL A 236 7.22 12.94 -16.96
C VAL A 236 5.96 12.36 -16.31
N GLY A 237 4.88 13.15 -16.20
CA GLY A 237 3.63 12.69 -15.59
C GLY A 237 2.92 11.58 -16.36
N ARG A 238 2.85 11.64 -17.70
CA ARG A 238 2.23 10.58 -18.52
C ARG A 238 2.95 9.24 -18.40
N MET A 239 4.22 9.26 -18.03
CA MET A 239 5.05 8.07 -17.96
C MET A 239 5.10 7.45 -16.57
N ALA A 240 4.57 8.13 -15.55
CA ALA A 240 4.47 7.62 -14.19
C ALA A 240 3.29 6.63 -14.04
N VAL A 241 3.37 5.52 -14.76
CA VAL A 241 2.40 4.42 -14.76
C VAL A 241 3.11 3.08 -14.51
N ASP A 242 2.36 2.04 -14.18
CA ASP A 242 2.85 0.68 -13.98
C ASP A 242 4.07 0.57 -13.03
N CYS A 243 5.20 0.07 -13.53
CA CYS A 243 6.46 -0.03 -12.78
C CYS A 243 6.93 1.34 -12.29
N PHE A 244 6.79 2.37 -13.11
CA PHE A 244 7.29 3.71 -12.79
C PHE A 244 6.43 4.47 -11.77
N ALA A 245 5.22 3.98 -11.46
CA ALA A 245 4.39 4.47 -10.36
C ALA A 245 4.81 3.89 -9.00
N LYS A 246 5.64 2.85 -8.98
CA LYS A 246 6.09 2.18 -7.76
C LYS A 246 7.41 2.80 -7.26
N PRO A 247 7.79 2.57 -5.98
CA PRO A 247 9.08 2.99 -5.47
C PRO A 247 10.24 2.49 -6.34
N PHE A 248 11.26 3.31 -6.52
CA PHE A 248 12.37 3.10 -7.45
C PHE A 248 13.14 1.80 -7.17
N ASP A 249 13.29 1.42 -5.91
CA ASP A 249 13.95 0.16 -5.48
C ASP A 249 13.18 -1.10 -5.90
N THR A 250 11.90 -0.97 -6.23
CA THR A 250 11.06 -2.07 -6.74
C THR A 250 11.00 -2.14 -8.27
N TRP A 251 11.68 -1.22 -8.97
CA TRP A 251 11.64 -1.18 -10.43
C TRP A 251 12.31 -2.43 -11.00
N THR A 252 11.64 -3.04 -11.97
CA THR A 252 12.16 -4.20 -12.71
C THR A 252 11.85 -4.06 -14.18
N ASP A 253 12.82 -4.44 -15.03
CA ASP A 253 12.68 -4.37 -16.50
C ASP A 253 11.45 -5.18 -16.96
N ALA A 254 11.24 -6.38 -16.40
CA ALA A 254 10.14 -7.27 -16.77
C ALA A 254 8.73 -6.69 -16.56
N LYS A 255 8.57 -5.68 -15.69
CA LYS A 255 7.28 -5.05 -15.38
C LYS A 255 7.19 -3.62 -15.94
N ALA A 256 8.24 -3.13 -16.57
CA ALA A 256 8.29 -1.77 -17.08
C ALA A 256 7.51 -1.65 -18.40
N PRO A 257 6.85 -0.51 -18.65
CA PRO A 257 6.13 -0.28 -19.91
C PRO A 257 7.07 -0.15 -21.14
N VAL A 258 8.39 -0.03 -20.89
CA VAL A 258 9.44 0.01 -21.90
C VAL A 258 10.61 -0.83 -21.43
N HIS A 259 11.16 -1.67 -22.30
CA HIS A 259 12.18 -2.65 -21.95
C HIS A 259 13.58 -2.32 -22.46
N GLY A 260 14.59 -3.01 -21.93
CA GLY A 260 15.95 -2.98 -22.47
C GLY A 260 16.64 -1.63 -22.27
N GLU A 261 17.24 -1.08 -23.34
CA GLU A 261 18.05 0.14 -23.21
C GLU A 261 17.24 1.36 -22.75
N TYR A 262 15.95 1.42 -23.10
CA TYR A 262 15.07 2.47 -22.60
C TYR A 262 14.91 2.37 -21.07
N TYR A 263 14.55 1.19 -20.54
CA TYR A 263 14.46 0.95 -19.10
C TYR A 263 15.75 1.35 -18.37
N LYS A 264 16.89 0.89 -18.89
CA LYS A 264 18.22 1.18 -18.33
C LYS A 264 18.52 2.68 -18.24
N ASN A 265 18.04 3.48 -19.20
CA ASN A 265 18.26 4.93 -19.15
C ASN A 265 17.45 5.63 -18.03
N TYR A 266 16.22 5.18 -17.73
CA TYR A 266 15.49 5.69 -16.55
C TYR A 266 16.17 5.25 -15.26
N HIS A 267 16.57 3.97 -15.19
CA HIS A 267 17.22 3.42 -14.01
C HIS A 267 18.54 4.14 -13.74
N ARG A 268 19.36 4.38 -14.77
CA ARG A 268 20.62 5.13 -14.67
C ARG A 268 20.42 6.54 -14.11
N ALA A 269 19.35 7.23 -14.51
CA ALA A 269 19.02 8.55 -13.99
C ALA A 269 18.67 8.52 -12.49
N GLY A 270 17.86 7.55 -12.06
CA GLY A 270 17.51 7.38 -10.64
C GLY A 270 18.70 6.94 -9.79
N GLU A 271 19.49 5.97 -10.26
CA GLU A 271 20.69 5.50 -9.57
C GLU A 271 21.71 6.62 -9.35
N ALA A 272 21.88 7.52 -10.32
CA ALA A 272 22.79 8.66 -10.19
C ALA A 272 22.41 9.57 -9.00
N ILE A 273 21.11 9.85 -8.84
CA ILE A 273 20.60 10.64 -7.71
C ILE A 273 20.82 9.89 -6.41
N LEU A 274 20.40 8.62 -6.36
CA LEU A 274 20.48 7.80 -5.15
C LEU A 274 21.94 7.63 -4.68
N GLU A 275 22.87 7.37 -5.60
CA GLU A 275 24.30 7.24 -5.33
C GLU A 275 24.86 8.50 -4.67
N LYS A 276 24.51 9.68 -5.22
CA LYS A 276 25.02 10.95 -4.70
C LYS A 276 24.43 11.29 -3.34
N LEU A 277 23.13 11.10 -3.15
CA LEU A 277 22.46 11.36 -1.88
C LEU A 277 22.99 10.45 -0.77
N THR A 278 23.22 9.17 -1.06
CA THR A 278 23.78 8.20 -0.09
C THR A 278 25.19 8.60 0.35
N LYS A 279 26.02 9.08 -0.58
CA LYS A 279 27.38 9.56 -0.28
C LYS A 279 27.39 10.85 0.54
N CYS A 280 26.38 11.72 0.40
CA CYS A 280 26.26 12.93 1.20
C CYS A 280 25.84 12.64 2.65
N SER A 281 24.90 11.71 2.84
CA SER A 281 24.44 11.28 4.18
C SER A 281 25.55 10.66 5.04
N GLN A 282 26.54 10.02 4.42
CA GLN A 282 27.69 9.39 5.12
C GLN A 282 28.79 10.38 5.54
N LYS A 283 28.71 11.67 5.20
CA LYS A 283 29.75 12.68 5.45
C LYS A 283 29.57 13.54 6.71
N LEU A 284 28.59 13.28 7.58
CA LEU A 284 28.44 14.02 8.84
C LEU A 284 29.65 13.78 9.77
N PRO A 285 30.39 14.82 10.20
CA PRO A 285 31.56 14.66 11.05
C PRO A 285 31.17 14.22 12.46
N GLN A 286 31.85 13.19 12.99
CA GLN A 286 31.81 12.87 14.41
C GLN A 286 32.38 14.05 15.21
N SER A 287 31.49 14.84 15.83
CA SER A 287 31.90 15.91 16.74
C SER A 287 32.43 15.32 18.04
N SER A 288 33.76 15.28 18.14
CA SER A 288 34.55 15.63 19.33
C SER A 288 33.90 15.39 20.70
N HIS A 289 34.16 14.23 21.31
CA HIS A 289 34.13 14.15 22.77
C HIS A 289 35.34 14.88 23.33
N ILE A 290 35.02 15.99 24.00
CA ILE A 290 35.92 16.79 24.83
C ILE A 290 36.44 15.90 25.95
N ASN A 291 37.76 15.74 26.02
CA ASN A 291 38.45 15.29 27.21
C ASN A 291 38.22 16.30 28.34
N SER A 292 37.59 15.87 29.43
CA SER A 292 37.73 16.53 30.72
C SER A 292 38.24 15.52 31.74
N SER A 293 39.56 15.46 31.86
CA SER A 293 40.26 15.09 33.09
C SER A 293 40.07 16.19 34.14
N SER A 294 40.17 15.83 35.43
CA SER A 294 40.09 16.60 36.70
C SER A 294 38.78 16.36 37.46
N HIS A 295 38.75 15.98 38.74
CA HIS A 295 39.75 15.93 39.80
C HIS A 295 39.46 14.77 40.76
#